data_AF-A0A959PIR2-F1
#
_entry.id   AF-A0A959PIR2-F1
#
_cell.length_a   1.000
_cell.length_b   1.000
_cell.length_c   1.000
_cell.angle_alpha   90.00
_cell.angle_beta   90.00
_cell.angle_gamma   90.00
#
_symmetry.space_group_name_H-M   'P 1'
#
loop_
_entity.id
_entity.type
_entity.pdbx_description
1 polymer ?
#
loop_
_entity_poly.entity_id
_entity_poly.type
_entity_poly.pdbx_seq_one_letter_code
_entity_poly.pdbx_strand_id
1 'polypeptide(L)'
;MNPQQVNIEKIEAYCQGTMNPEEREVFKKDIRNDNELAQEVKAYQKIFSGLETLADASFKSKLEAWSDEWSDADEEEITLIQGYLNDELHPELRSETDIRLKTDTAFAKKVAQYKTLFSGFQGMADQDFSRKMQGWETENNTVVGLPAANPKAKIRTLYRRLAVAASFLLIVSFGIKWYAGANYGPDALVQAAYFKPETGGSMGSERPEVTTVIEAQFAAAHEAMESGDYQTAIDSFDDVLMSLEMVDFPEERANFFRDNARYSKALALLADGGDTVEVKELLLDLINTTEDDFYRSKSEELLEKINSFWFKLG
;
A
#
# COMPACT_ATOMS: atom_id res chain seq x y z
N MET A 1 2.02 -28.02 -18.92
CA MET A 1 1.79 -26.93 -17.95
C MET A 1 1.29 -27.57 -16.67
N ASN A 2 1.94 -27.29 -15.54
CA ASN A 2 1.61 -27.91 -14.25
C ASN A 2 0.35 -27.23 -13.69
N PRO A 3 -0.81 -27.90 -13.56
CA PRO A 3 -2.10 -27.26 -13.24
C PRO A 3 -2.24 -26.75 -11.81
N GLN A 4 -1.21 -26.82 -10.97
CA GLN A 4 -1.34 -26.66 -9.51
C GLN A 4 -0.44 -25.59 -8.90
N GLN A 5 0.15 -24.70 -9.69
CA GLN A 5 0.69 -23.48 -9.10
C GLN A 5 -0.48 -22.50 -8.99
N VAL A 6 -1.20 -22.58 -7.86
CA VAL A 6 -2.16 -21.54 -7.49
C VAL A 6 -1.40 -20.23 -7.57
N ASN A 7 -1.83 -19.40 -8.51
CA ASN A 7 -1.22 -18.11 -8.78
C ASN A 7 -1.64 -17.22 -7.61
N ILE A 8 -0.74 -17.08 -6.63
CA ILE A 8 -0.92 -16.26 -5.43
C ILE A 8 -1.43 -14.87 -5.82
N GLU A 9 -0.96 -14.36 -6.96
CA GLU A 9 -1.33 -13.07 -7.51
C GLU A 9 -2.84 -12.98 -7.85
N LYS A 10 -3.51 -14.09 -8.21
CA LYS A 10 -4.98 -14.14 -8.39
C LYS A 10 -5.73 -14.13 -7.07
N ILE A 11 -5.27 -14.86 -6.05
CA ILE A 11 -5.88 -14.83 -4.71
C ILE A 11 -5.82 -13.39 -4.18
N GLU A 12 -4.68 -12.74 -4.36
CA GLU A 12 -4.44 -11.36 -3.98
C GLU A 12 -5.38 -10.42 -4.72
N ALA A 13 -5.33 -10.37 -6.06
CA ALA A 13 -6.19 -9.49 -6.85
C ALA A 13 -7.69 -9.65 -6.50
N TYR A 14 -8.12 -10.87 -6.19
CA TYR A 14 -9.48 -11.16 -5.74
C TYR A 14 -9.79 -10.57 -4.35
N CYS A 15 -8.90 -10.77 -3.38
CA CYS A 15 -9.05 -10.24 -2.02
C CYS A 15 -8.96 -8.70 -1.99
N GLN A 16 -8.15 -8.12 -2.87
CA GLN A 16 -7.95 -6.67 -3.01
C GLN A 16 -9.06 -5.97 -3.78
N GLY A 17 -9.94 -6.72 -4.47
CA GLY A 17 -10.98 -6.16 -5.33
C GLY A 17 -10.46 -5.50 -6.62
N THR A 18 -9.17 -5.66 -6.93
CA THR A 18 -8.50 -5.15 -8.14
C THR A 18 -8.65 -6.08 -9.34
N MET A 19 -9.06 -7.34 -9.11
CA MET A 19 -9.39 -8.28 -10.18
C MET A 19 -10.56 -7.74 -11.02
N ASN A 20 -10.37 -7.69 -12.34
CA ASN A 20 -11.41 -7.19 -13.24
C ASN A 20 -12.70 -8.03 -13.12
N PRO A 21 -13.88 -7.49 -13.48
CA PRO A 21 -15.16 -8.15 -13.21
C PRO A 21 -15.30 -9.54 -13.86
N GLU A 22 -14.77 -9.73 -15.07
CA GLU A 22 -14.89 -11.00 -15.80
C GLU A 22 -14.02 -12.09 -15.17
N GLU A 23 -12.75 -11.76 -14.90
CA GLU A 23 -11.81 -12.64 -14.20
C GLU A 23 -12.31 -12.98 -12.79
N ARG A 24 -12.92 -12.02 -12.11
CA ARG A 24 -13.48 -12.21 -10.77
C ARG A 24 -14.59 -13.24 -10.75
N GLU A 25 -15.47 -13.26 -11.75
CA GLU A 25 -16.52 -14.27 -11.85
C GLU A 25 -15.98 -15.65 -12.22
N VAL A 26 -14.92 -15.72 -13.03
CA VAL A 26 -14.20 -16.98 -13.30
C VAL A 26 -13.56 -17.50 -12.01
N PHE A 27 -12.82 -16.65 -11.31
CA PHE A 27 -12.11 -17.02 -10.08
C PHE A 27 -13.07 -17.42 -8.95
N LYS A 28 -14.24 -16.77 -8.84
CA LYS A 28 -15.31 -17.23 -7.93
C LYS A 28 -15.82 -18.63 -8.26
N LYS A 29 -15.87 -19.01 -9.54
CA LYS A 29 -16.24 -20.39 -9.92
C LYS A 29 -15.12 -21.35 -9.53
N ASP A 30 -13.86 -20.97 -9.75
CA ASP A 30 -12.70 -21.76 -9.34
C ASP A 30 -12.72 -22.00 -7.83
N ILE A 31 -12.92 -20.96 -7.02
CA ILE A 31 -13.07 -21.05 -5.54
C ILE A 31 -14.22 -22.00 -5.15
N ARG A 32 -15.34 -22.04 -5.88
CA ARG A 32 -16.46 -22.95 -5.55
C ARG A 32 -16.17 -24.41 -5.89
N ASN A 33 -15.35 -24.64 -6.92
CA ASN A 33 -15.07 -25.96 -7.45
C ASN A 33 -13.79 -26.58 -6.86
N ASP A 34 -12.93 -25.74 -6.27
CA ASP A 34 -11.67 -26.13 -5.65
C ASP A 34 -11.66 -25.76 -4.16
N ASN A 35 -11.83 -26.77 -3.31
CA ASN A 35 -11.89 -26.60 -1.85
C ASN A 35 -10.53 -26.19 -1.25
N GLU A 36 -9.40 -26.55 -1.87
CA GLU A 36 -8.06 -26.15 -1.43
C GLU A 36 -7.88 -24.65 -1.68
N LEU A 37 -8.19 -24.19 -2.91
CA LEU A 37 -8.20 -22.77 -3.27
C LEU A 37 -9.14 -21.95 -2.37
N ALA A 38 -10.32 -22.46 -2.04
CA ALA A 38 -11.24 -21.79 -1.12
C ALA A 38 -10.66 -21.58 0.28
N GLN A 39 -9.92 -22.58 0.79
CA GLN A 39 -9.26 -22.48 2.09
C GLN A 39 -8.10 -21.48 2.05
N GLU A 40 -7.32 -21.47 0.98
CA GLU A 40 -6.25 -20.50 0.76
C GLU A 40 -6.80 -19.06 0.69
N VAL A 41 -7.80 -18.80 -0.15
CA VAL A 41 -8.46 -17.49 -0.25
C VAL A 41 -8.98 -17.03 1.10
N LYS A 42 -9.60 -17.92 1.88
CA LYS A 42 -10.10 -17.60 3.22
C LYS A 42 -8.98 -17.28 4.21
N ALA A 43 -7.82 -17.94 4.10
CA ALA A 43 -6.65 -17.62 4.91
C ALA A 43 -6.13 -16.22 4.61
N TYR A 44 -5.98 -15.87 3.32
CA TYR A 44 -5.55 -14.56 2.87
C TYR A 44 -6.53 -13.46 3.30
N GLN A 45 -7.84 -13.65 3.09
CA GLN A 45 -8.87 -12.71 3.56
C GLN A 45 -8.75 -12.42 5.05
N LYS A 46 -8.49 -13.46 5.87
CA LYS A 46 -8.32 -13.31 7.31
C LYS A 46 -7.06 -12.50 7.65
N ILE A 47 -5.95 -12.77 6.97
CA ILE A 47 -4.69 -12.02 7.14
C ILE A 47 -4.92 -10.54 6.81
N PHE A 48 -5.49 -10.24 5.64
CA PHE A 48 -5.76 -8.86 5.22
C PHE A 48 -6.69 -8.13 6.21
N SER A 49 -7.79 -8.77 6.63
CA SER A 49 -8.68 -8.18 7.65
C SER A 49 -7.97 -7.92 8.99
N GLY A 50 -7.04 -8.79 9.38
CA GLY A 50 -6.22 -8.60 10.58
C GLY A 50 -5.28 -7.40 10.45
N LEU A 51 -4.63 -7.25 9.30
CA LEU A 51 -3.76 -6.11 9.00
C LEU A 51 -4.53 -4.79 8.98
N GLU A 52 -5.73 -4.75 8.39
CA GLU A 52 -6.60 -3.57 8.42
C GLU A 52 -6.97 -3.17 9.85
N THR A 53 -7.30 -4.13 10.72
CA THR A 53 -7.58 -3.83 12.14
C THR A 53 -6.36 -3.39 12.93
N LEU A 54 -5.15 -3.70 12.46
CA LEU A 54 -3.88 -3.32 13.07
C LEU A 54 -3.37 -1.97 12.58
N ALA A 55 -3.96 -1.39 11.53
CA ALA A 55 -3.60 -0.07 11.01
C ALA A 55 -4.02 1.09 11.95
N ASP A 56 -3.88 0.90 13.27
CA ASP A 56 -3.88 1.99 14.24
C ASP A 56 -2.60 2.84 14.05
N ALA A 57 -2.69 4.14 14.29
CA ALA A 57 -1.60 5.10 14.08
C ALA A 57 -0.32 4.70 14.83
N SER A 58 -0.46 4.02 15.97
CA SER A 58 0.66 3.54 16.79
C SER A 58 1.43 2.37 16.17
N PHE A 59 0.77 1.53 15.36
CA PHE A 59 1.40 0.42 14.64
C PHE A 59 2.05 0.91 13.35
N LYS A 60 1.38 1.83 12.63
CA LYS A 60 1.93 2.49 11.45
C LYS A 60 3.27 3.18 11.75
N SER A 61 3.31 3.99 12.81
CA SER A 61 4.55 4.66 13.25
C SER A 61 5.66 3.69 13.65
N LYS A 62 5.32 2.53 14.26
CA LYS A 62 6.31 1.48 14.57
C LYS A 62 6.82 0.78 13.32
N LEU A 63 5.95 0.51 12.34
CA LEU A 63 6.33 -0.09 11.07
C LEU A 63 7.24 0.83 10.26
N GLU A 64 6.95 2.13 10.22
CA GLU A 64 7.82 3.13 9.58
C GLU A 64 9.19 3.19 10.26
N ALA A 65 9.22 3.30 11.59
CA ALA A 65 10.47 3.32 12.34
C ALA A 65 11.29 2.03 12.15
N TRP A 66 10.63 0.88 12.08
CA TRP A 66 11.28 -0.40 11.79
C TRP A 66 11.77 -0.48 10.36
N SER A 67 10.99 -0.02 9.39
CA SER A 67 11.39 -0.08 7.99
C SER A 67 12.59 0.80 7.68
N ASP A 68 12.64 2.01 8.23
CA ASP A 68 13.80 2.89 8.10
C ASP A 68 15.04 2.24 8.72
N GLU A 69 14.91 1.63 9.90
CA GLU A 69 15.98 0.88 10.59
C GLU A 69 16.40 -0.40 9.84
N TRP A 70 15.55 -0.94 8.94
CA TRP A 70 15.79 -2.19 8.20
C TRP A 70 16.15 -2.01 6.74
N SER A 71 16.02 -0.82 6.17
CA SER A 71 16.42 -0.53 4.79
C SER A 71 17.91 -0.84 4.52
N ASP A 72 18.74 -0.78 5.56
CA ASP A 72 20.17 -1.11 5.53
C ASP A 72 20.50 -2.54 6.02
N ALA A 73 19.50 -3.35 6.40
CA ALA A 73 19.73 -4.71 6.87
C ALA A 73 19.97 -5.65 5.69
N ASP A 74 21.11 -6.34 5.71
CA ASP A 74 21.42 -7.40 4.74
C ASP A 74 20.41 -8.56 4.88
N GLU A 75 19.97 -9.10 3.75
CA GLU A 75 19.07 -10.27 3.65
C GLU A 75 19.63 -11.47 4.43
N GLU A 76 20.96 -11.62 4.47
CA GLU A 76 21.63 -12.65 5.27
C GLU A 76 21.42 -12.46 6.78
N GLU A 77 21.43 -11.20 7.26
CA GLU A 77 21.24 -10.89 8.68
C GLU A 77 19.79 -11.18 9.10
N ILE A 78 18.82 -10.82 8.26
CA ILE A 78 17.40 -11.14 8.48
C ILE A 78 17.20 -12.66 8.59
N THR A 79 17.79 -13.41 7.66
CA THR A 79 17.74 -14.87 7.65
C THR A 79 18.35 -15.48 8.93
N LEU A 80 19.47 -14.96 9.39
CA LEU A 80 20.13 -15.40 10.63
C LEU A 80 19.26 -15.18 11.87
N ILE A 81 18.69 -13.97 12.01
CA ILE A 81 17.83 -13.61 13.15
C ILE A 81 16.60 -14.52 13.21
N GLN A 82 15.98 -14.79 12.07
CA GLN A 82 14.80 -15.66 11.99
C GLN A 82 15.12 -17.10 12.36
N GLY A 83 16.19 -17.65 11.78
CA GLY A 83 16.67 -18.98 12.14
C GLY A 83 16.94 -19.09 13.63
N TYR A 84 17.47 -18.03 14.25
CA TYR A 84 17.75 -18.01 15.69
C TYR A 84 16.46 -18.03 16.52
N LEU A 85 15.51 -17.15 16.22
CA LEU A 85 14.25 -17.01 16.97
C LEU A 85 13.34 -18.24 16.85
N ASN A 86 13.42 -18.97 15.73
CA ASN A 86 12.63 -20.18 15.50
C ASN A 86 13.32 -21.47 15.99
N ASP A 87 14.52 -21.36 16.56
CA ASP A 87 15.36 -22.48 16.96
C ASP A 87 15.72 -23.42 15.78
N GLU A 88 16.09 -22.82 14.64
CA GLU A 88 16.32 -23.48 13.35
C GLU A 88 17.76 -23.35 12.83
N LEU A 89 18.61 -22.56 13.48
CA LEU A 89 20.02 -22.47 13.11
C LEU A 89 20.74 -23.80 13.32
N HIS A 90 21.65 -24.11 12.40
CA HIS A 90 22.65 -25.15 12.60
C HIS A 90 23.41 -24.88 13.92
N PRO A 91 23.81 -25.90 14.71
CA PRO A 91 24.47 -25.68 16.01
C PRO A 91 25.66 -24.73 15.97
N GLU A 92 26.41 -24.73 14.87
CA GLU A 92 27.53 -23.81 14.63
C GLU A 92 27.04 -22.36 14.51
N LEU A 93 26.12 -22.08 13.58
CA LEU A 93 25.52 -20.75 13.41
C LEU A 93 24.77 -20.28 14.66
N ARG A 94 24.14 -21.19 15.41
CA ARG A 94 23.48 -20.86 16.67
C ARG A 94 24.51 -20.41 17.70
N SER A 95 25.61 -21.15 17.85
CA SER A 95 26.70 -20.77 18.74
C SER A 95 27.31 -19.43 18.34
N GLU A 96 27.52 -19.19 17.04
CA GLU A 96 28.00 -17.90 16.52
C GLU A 96 27.01 -16.77 16.82
N THR A 97 25.71 -17.03 16.65
CA THR A 97 24.65 -16.06 16.93
C THR A 97 24.54 -15.77 18.43
N ASP A 98 24.69 -16.78 19.29
CA ASP A 98 24.72 -16.61 20.75
C ASP A 98 25.93 -15.80 21.21
N ILE A 99 27.07 -15.95 20.53
CA ILE A 99 28.25 -15.11 20.76
C ILE A 99 27.94 -13.68 20.30
N ARG A 100 27.44 -13.52 19.07
CA ARG A 100 27.11 -12.21 18.49
C ARG A 100 26.08 -11.46 19.33
N LEU A 101 25.04 -12.12 19.85
CA LEU A 101 24.07 -11.53 20.77
C LEU A 101 24.69 -10.96 22.05
N LYS A 102 25.82 -11.49 22.49
CA LYS A 102 26.55 -11.02 23.68
C LYS A 102 27.56 -9.93 23.34
N THR A 103 28.11 -9.94 22.13
CA THR A 103 29.22 -9.06 21.74
C THR A 103 28.80 -7.89 20.86
N ASP A 104 27.67 -7.99 20.16
CA ASP A 104 27.13 -7.02 19.21
C ASP A 104 25.75 -6.53 19.70
N THR A 105 25.78 -5.41 20.41
CA THR A 105 24.57 -4.79 20.97
C THR A 105 23.56 -4.38 19.89
N ALA A 106 24.02 -3.99 18.70
CA ALA A 106 23.14 -3.58 17.61
C ALA A 106 22.38 -4.80 17.07
N PHE A 107 23.07 -5.92 16.84
CA PHE A 107 22.44 -7.18 16.46
C PHE A 107 21.47 -7.69 17.54
N ALA A 108 21.84 -7.60 18.82
CA ALA A 108 20.95 -7.98 19.93
C ALA A 108 19.65 -7.16 19.97
N LYS A 109 19.73 -5.86 19.69
CA LYS A 109 18.56 -4.97 19.57
C LYS A 109 17.66 -5.42 18.41
N LYS A 110 18.22 -5.71 17.23
CA LYS A 110 17.47 -6.22 16.07
C LYS A 110 16.75 -7.54 16.40
N VAL A 111 17.45 -8.50 17.01
CA VAL A 111 16.84 -9.78 17.43
C VAL A 111 15.69 -9.56 18.41
N ALA A 112 15.82 -8.63 19.36
CA ALA A 112 14.74 -8.30 20.31
C ALA A 112 13.54 -7.63 19.62
N GLN A 113 13.77 -6.78 18.61
CA GLN A 113 12.70 -6.17 17.80
C GLN A 113 11.95 -7.23 16.98
N TYR A 114 12.67 -8.10 16.27
CA TYR A 114 12.07 -9.23 15.56
C TYR A 114 11.29 -10.15 16.50
N LYS A 115 11.84 -10.45 17.68
CA LYS A 115 11.13 -11.23 18.69
C LYS A 115 9.85 -10.56 19.14
N THR A 116 9.86 -9.25 19.33
CA THR A 116 8.67 -8.48 19.72
C THR A 116 7.62 -8.50 18.62
N LEU A 117 8.03 -8.30 17.37
CA LEU A 117 7.18 -8.37 16.20
C LEU A 117 6.52 -9.76 16.07
N PHE A 118 7.34 -10.82 16.07
CA PHE A 118 6.89 -12.21 16.04
C PHE A 118 5.98 -12.56 17.23
N SER A 119 6.31 -12.10 18.44
CA SER A 119 5.47 -12.34 19.62
C SER A 119 4.15 -11.58 19.55
N GLY A 120 4.13 -10.38 18.95
CA GLY A 120 2.91 -9.64 18.66
C GLY A 120 2.00 -10.44 17.72
N PHE A 121 2.57 -10.97 16.62
CA PHE A 121 1.84 -11.85 15.71
C PHE A 121 1.40 -13.17 16.35
N GLN A 122 2.23 -13.79 17.21
CA GLN A 122 1.87 -15.00 17.96
C GLN A 122 0.79 -14.73 19.01
N GLY A 123 0.79 -13.55 19.63
CA GLY A 123 -0.27 -13.11 20.55
C GLY A 123 -1.60 -12.86 19.84
N MET A 124 -1.57 -12.45 18.56
CA MET A 124 -2.75 -12.36 17.70
C MET A 124 -3.21 -13.72 17.16
N ALA A 125 -2.30 -14.69 17.09
CA ALA A 125 -2.58 -16.10 16.88
C ALA A 125 -3.20 -16.73 18.15
N ASP A 126 -4.36 -16.21 18.56
CA ASP A 126 -5.13 -16.68 19.71
C ASP A 126 -5.42 -18.20 19.62
N GLN A 127 -5.87 -18.80 20.72
CA GLN A 127 -6.16 -20.23 20.83
C GLN A 127 -7.06 -20.76 19.70
N ASP A 128 -7.90 -19.91 19.11
CA ASP A 128 -8.76 -20.24 17.97
C ASP A 128 -8.02 -20.33 16.63
N PHE A 129 -6.95 -19.56 16.41
CA PHE A 129 -6.09 -19.75 15.24
C PHE A 129 -5.22 -20.99 15.40
N SER A 130 -4.62 -21.20 16.57
CA SER A 130 -3.86 -22.41 16.89
C SER A 130 -4.71 -23.68 16.79
N ARG A 131 -5.96 -23.68 17.30
CA ARG A 131 -6.90 -24.79 17.15
C ARG A 131 -7.27 -25.05 15.68
N LYS A 132 -7.43 -24.00 14.86
CA LYS A 132 -7.74 -24.16 13.43
C LYS A 132 -6.57 -24.71 12.63
N MET A 133 -5.34 -24.27 12.92
CA MET A 133 -4.13 -24.84 12.30
C MET A 133 -3.90 -26.31 12.71
N GLN A 134 -4.12 -26.65 13.99
CA GLN A 134 -4.09 -28.06 14.44
C GLN A 134 -5.21 -28.89 13.80
N GLY A 135 -6.41 -28.32 13.62
CA GLY A 135 -7.50 -28.95 12.89
C GLY A 135 -7.12 -29.28 11.45
N TRP A 136 -6.48 -28.35 10.75
CA TRP A 136 -5.98 -28.56 9.38
C TRP A 136 -4.90 -29.64 9.27
N GLU A 137 -3.98 -29.74 10.23
CA GLU A 137 -3.01 -30.86 10.26
C GLU A 137 -3.67 -32.21 10.52
N THR A 138 -4.83 -32.22 11.17
CA THR A 138 -5.58 -33.45 11.49
C THR A 138 -6.48 -33.88 10.31
N GLU A 139 -7.11 -32.93 9.62
CA GLU A 139 -7.94 -33.17 8.42
C GLU A 139 -7.10 -33.57 7.19
N ASN A 140 -5.92 -32.99 6.98
CA ASN A 140 -5.06 -33.38 5.85
C ASN A 140 -4.29 -34.70 6.07
N ASN A 141 -4.22 -35.20 7.30
CA ASN A 141 -3.68 -36.54 7.59
C ASN A 141 -4.74 -37.65 7.54
N THR A 142 -6.01 -37.33 7.28
CA THR A 142 -7.10 -38.33 7.20
C THR A 142 -7.48 -38.71 5.76
N VAL A 143 -6.75 -38.25 4.75
CA VAL A 143 -6.99 -38.62 3.35
C VAL A 143 -6.19 -39.87 2.95
N VAL A 144 -6.93 -40.99 2.91
CA VAL A 144 -6.70 -42.25 2.16
C VAL A 144 -5.46 -43.07 2.51
N GLY A 145 -5.71 -44.24 3.11
CA GLY A 145 -4.72 -45.29 3.34
C GLY A 145 -4.02 -45.74 2.05
N LEU A 146 -2.84 -45.19 1.81
CA LEU A 146 -1.86 -45.76 0.90
C LEU A 146 -1.09 -46.88 1.61
N PRO A 147 -0.77 -47.98 0.90
CA PRO A 147 -0.06 -49.12 1.47
C PRO A 147 1.30 -48.68 2.01
N ALA A 148 1.63 -49.19 3.21
CA ALA A 148 2.81 -48.84 4.01
C ALA A 148 4.10 -48.74 3.18
N ALA A 149 4.47 -47.51 2.82
CA ALA A 149 5.76 -47.19 2.24
C ALA A 149 6.79 -47.02 3.37
N ASN A 150 7.72 -47.98 3.42
CA ASN A 150 9.06 -47.96 4.00
C ASN A 150 9.43 -46.84 5.01
N PRO A 151 9.71 -47.14 6.30
CA PRO A 151 9.90 -46.14 7.37
C PRO A 151 11.30 -45.47 7.40
N LYS A 152 11.87 -45.11 6.25
CA LYS A 152 13.25 -44.57 6.18
C LYS A 152 13.41 -43.23 5.45
N ALA A 153 12.46 -42.30 5.61
CA ALA A 153 12.67 -40.90 5.23
C ALA A 153 12.56 -39.98 6.47
N LYS A 154 13.58 -40.02 7.34
CA LYS A 154 13.81 -39.00 8.38
C LYS A 154 14.45 -37.74 7.77
N ILE A 155 13.81 -37.19 6.75
CA ILE A 155 14.21 -35.98 6.04
C ILE A 155 12.89 -35.19 5.89
N ARG A 156 12.66 -33.97 6.37
CA ARG A 156 13.43 -32.95 7.11
C ARG A 156 12.37 -32.00 7.70
N THR A 157 12.08 -32.06 9.00
CA THR A 157 11.11 -31.17 9.67
C THR A 157 11.51 -29.69 9.61
N LEU A 158 12.81 -29.40 9.48
CA LEU A 158 13.36 -28.05 9.31
C LEU A 158 12.90 -27.35 8.02
N TYR A 159 12.78 -28.07 6.90
CA TYR A 159 12.38 -27.45 5.63
C TYR A 159 10.90 -27.05 5.61
N ARG A 160 10.05 -27.76 6.36
CA ARG A 160 8.63 -27.42 6.50
C ARG A 160 8.43 -26.15 7.33
N ARG A 161 9.31 -25.88 8.30
CA ARG A 161 9.23 -24.65 9.13
C ARG A 161 9.89 -23.44 8.45
N LEU A 162 11.00 -23.63 7.76
CA LEU A 162 11.59 -22.62 6.86
C LEU A 162 10.60 -22.18 5.77
N ALA A 163 9.83 -23.12 5.20
CA ALA A 163 8.78 -22.78 4.24
C ALA A 163 7.68 -21.91 4.86
N VAL A 164 7.32 -22.13 6.13
CA VAL A 164 6.32 -21.32 6.85
C VAL A 164 6.86 -19.91 7.15
N ALA A 165 8.11 -19.77 7.62
CA ALA A 165 8.72 -18.47 7.86
C ALA A 165 8.90 -17.65 6.58
N ALA A 166 9.37 -18.28 5.49
CA ALA A 166 9.49 -17.65 4.18
C ALA A 166 8.12 -17.23 3.62
N SER A 167 7.09 -18.07 3.79
CA SER A 167 5.72 -17.73 3.39
C SER A 167 5.18 -16.52 4.15
N PHE A 168 5.50 -16.40 5.45
CA PHE A 168 5.07 -15.27 6.25
C PHE A 168 5.75 -13.96 5.84
N LEU A 169 7.05 -13.99 5.53
CA LEU A 169 7.74 -12.82 4.99
C LEU A 169 7.19 -12.40 3.64
N LEU A 170 6.94 -13.36 2.75
CA LEU A 170 6.31 -13.06 1.47
C LEU A 170 4.97 -12.38 1.69
N ILE A 171 4.14 -12.90 2.60
CA ILE A 171 2.84 -12.31 2.95
C ILE A 171 2.98 -10.91 3.56
N VAL A 172 3.96 -10.68 4.44
CA VAL A 172 4.17 -9.36 5.07
C VAL A 172 4.70 -8.35 4.05
N SER A 173 5.71 -8.71 3.26
CA SER A 173 6.25 -7.85 2.20
C SER A 173 5.19 -7.51 1.17
N PHE A 174 4.36 -8.49 0.77
CA PHE A 174 3.23 -8.24 -0.12
C PHE A 174 2.14 -7.40 0.54
N GLY A 175 1.81 -7.67 1.80
CA GLY A 175 0.81 -6.92 2.55
C GLY A 175 1.19 -5.46 2.74
N ILE A 176 2.47 -5.18 3.00
CA ILE A 176 3.04 -3.83 3.10
C ILE A 176 2.94 -3.12 1.75
N LYS A 177 3.38 -3.76 0.65
CA LYS A 177 3.28 -3.19 -0.69
C LYS A 177 1.83 -2.95 -1.11
N TRP A 178 0.93 -3.87 -0.77
CA TRP A 178 -0.50 -3.72 -1.02
C TRP A 178 -1.08 -2.52 -0.28
N TYR A 179 -0.83 -2.43 1.03
CA TYR A 179 -1.32 -1.34 1.84
C TYR A 179 -0.77 0.01 1.36
N ALA A 180 0.51 0.05 0.97
CA ALA A 180 1.16 1.20 0.35
C ALA A 180 0.44 1.62 -0.95
N GLY A 181 0.29 0.73 -1.93
CA GLY A 181 -0.38 1.06 -3.19
C GLY A 181 -1.86 1.46 -3.01
N ALA A 182 -2.59 0.77 -2.14
CA ALA A 182 -4.03 1.01 -1.95
C ALA A 182 -4.35 2.33 -1.22
N ASN A 183 -3.45 2.85 -0.38
CA ASN A 183 -3.70 4.04 0.44
C ASN A 183 -2.78 5.23 0.10
N TYR A 184 -1.62 4.96 -0.51
CA TYR A 184 -0.59 5.94 -0.82
C TYR A 184 -0.16 5.87 -2.28
N GLY A 185 -0.74 5.01 -3.11
CA GLY A 185 -0.54 5.08 -4.56
C GLY A 185 -1.07 6.39 -5.13
N PRO A 186 -0.58 6.83 -6.31
CA PRO A 186 -1.01 8.07 -6.94
C PRO A 186 -2.53 8.23 -7.03
N ASP A 187 -3.23 7.22 -7.55
CA ASP A 187 -4.70 7.23 -7.67
C ASP A 187 -5.41 7.36 -6.31
N ALA A 188 -4.92 6.64 -5.29
CA ALA A 188 -5.51 6.68 -3.96
C ALA A 188 -5.35 8.06 -3.30
N LEU A 189 -4.17 8.68 -3.47
CA LEU A 189 -3.92 10.04 -2.99
C LEU A 189 -4.78 11.06 -3.73
N VAL A 190 -4.89 10.94 -5.05
CA VAL A 190 -5.72 11.83 -5.87
C VAL A 190 -7.18 11.70 -5.49
N GLN A 191 -7.71 10.48 -5.35
CA GLN A 191 -9.09 10.26 -4.93
C GLN A 191 -9.38 10.82 -3.53
N ALA A 192 -8.44 10.71 -2.60
CA ALA A 192 -8.59 11.24 -1.24
C ALA A 192 -8.45 12.77 -1.15
N ALA A 193 -7.67 13.37 -2.05
CA ALA A 193 -7.33 14.78 -2.05
C ALA A 193 -8.22 15.62 -2.97
N TYR A 194 -8.75 15.03 -4.04
CA TYR A 194 -9.55 15.72 -5.04
C TYR A 194 -10.92 16.10 -4.49
N PHE A 195 -11.26 17.37 -4.64
CA PHE A 195 -12.59 17.89 -4.41
C PHE A 195 -12.95 18.75 -5.61
N LYS A 196 -14.12 18.50 -6.20
CA LYS A 196 -14.62 19.33 -7.29
C LYS A 196 -15.17 20.64 -6.69
N PRO A 197 -14.64 21.81 -7.07
CA PRO A 197 -15.22 23.08 -6.66
C PRO A 197 -16.61 23.23 -7.28
N GLU A 198 -17.49 23.99 -6.63
CA GLU A 198 -18.79 24.35 -7.19
C GLU A 198 -18.60 25.28 -8.39
N THR A 199 -18.55 24.71 -9.59
CA THR A 199 -18.46 25.44 -10.86
C THR A 199 -19.86 25.85 -11.31
N GLY A 200 -20.44 26.90 -10.72
CA GLY A 200 -21.71 27.44 -11.22
C GLY A 200 -22.41 28.52 -10.37
N GLY A 201 -22.58 29.70 -10.96
CA GLY A 201 -23.83 30.47 -10.86
C GLY A 201 -24.16 31.28 -9.61
N SER A 202 -23.33 31.33 -8.57
CA SER A 202 -23.70 32.01 -7.32
C SER A 202 -23.12 33.42 -7.12
N MET A 203 -22.07 33.81 -7.85
CA MET A 203 -21.43 35.11 -7.68
C MET A 203 -21.67 36.01 -8.89
N GLY A 204 -22.79 36.73 -8.89
CA GLY A 204 -23.17 37.67 -9.95
C GLY A 204 -22.01 38.58 -10.34
N SER A 205 -21.48 38.40 -11.55
CA SER A 205 -20.37 39.21 -12.06
C SER A 205 -20.89 40.38 -12.90
N GLU A 206 -20.26 41.55 -12.75
CA GLU A 206 -20.58 42.76 -13.53
C GLU A 206 -20.04 42.70 -14.98
N ARG A 207 -19.22 41.68 -15.31
CA ARG A 207 -18.62 41.46 -16.64
C ARG A 207 -18.74 39.99 -17.07
N PRO A 208 -19.93 39.52 -17.47
CA PRO A 208 -20.23 38.10 -17.67
C PRO A 208 -19.36 37.47 -18.77
N GLU A 209 -19.08 38.17 -19.87
CA GLU A 209 -18.43 37.55 -21.04
C GLU A 209 -17.02 37.00 -20.75
N VAL A 210 -16.15 37.77 -20.09
CA VAL A 210 -14.77 37.31 -19.82
C VAL A 210 -14.74 36.33 -18.64
N THR A 211 -15.60 36.51 -17.62
CA THR A 211 -15.73 35.53 -16.53
C THR A 211 -16.20 34.18 -17.04
N THR A 212 -17.09 34.17 -18.05
CA THR A 212 -17.60 32.91 -18.61
C THR A 212 -16.55 32.07 -19.32
N VAL A 213 -15.51 32.66 -19.91
CA VAL A 213 -14.48 31.88 -20.62
C VAL A 213 -13.59 31.14 -19.62
N ILE A 214 -13.06 31.83 -18.61
CA ILE A 214 -12.20 31.22 -17.57
C ILE A 214 -13.00 30.17 -16.79
N GLU A 215 -14.26 30.47 -16.44
CA GLU A 215 -15.14 29.51 -15.77
C GLU A 215 -15.42 28.27 -16.62
N ALA A 216 -15.62 28.43 -17.93
CA ALA A 216 -15.84 27.32 -18.84
C ALA A 216 -14.58 26.44 -18.98
N GLN A 217 -13.40 27.05 -19.12
CA GLN A 217 -12.12 26.34 -19.16
C GLN A 217 -11.87 25.59 -17.86
N PHE A 218 -12.10 26.25 -16.73
CA PHE A 218 -11.94 25.67 -15.40
C PHE A 218 -12.92 24.51 -15.17
N ALA A 219 -14.18 24.64 -15.57
CA ALA A 219 -15.15 23.55 -15.53
C ALA A 219 -14.73 22.37 -16.40
N ALA A 220 -14.23 22.61 -17.62
CA ALA A 220 -13.74 21.57 -18.53
C ALA A 220 -12.51 20.84 -17.95
N ALA A 221 -11.58 21.56 -17.31
CA ALA A 221 -10.43 20.94 -16.64
C ALA A 221 -10.85 19.97 -15.53
N HIS A 222 -11.85 20.36 -14.73
CA HIS A 222 -12.41 19.48 -13.70
C HIS A 222 -13.22 18.31 -14.26
N GLU A 223 -13.90 18.48 -15.40
CA GLU A 223 -14.56 17.38 -16.10
C GLU A 223 -13.54 16.35 -16.60
N ALA A 224 -12.41 16.81 -17.15
CA ALA A 224 -11.31 15.94 -17.55
C ALA A 224 -10.75 15.15 -16.35
N MET A 225 -10.53 15.81 -15.20
CA MET A 225 -10.14 15.15 -13.94
C MET A 225 -11.12 14.05 -13.53
N GLU A 226 -12.43 14.34 -13.53
CA GLU A 226 -13.46 13.36 -13.15
C GLU A 226 -13.52 12.16 -14.11
N SER A 227 -13.21 12.38 -15.38
CA SER A 227 -13.19 11.32 -16.40
C SER A 227 -11.92 10.47 -16.36
N GLY A 228 -10.91 10.87 -15.58
CA GLY A 228 -9.59 10.23 -15.53
C GLY A 228 -8.69 10.56 -16.72
N ASP A 229 -9.06 11.55 -17.55
CA ASP A 229 -8.24 12.06 -18.65
C ASP A 229 -7.25 13.11 -18.11
N TYR A 230 -6.24 12.62 -17.38
CA TYR A 230 -5.34 13.49 -16.62
C TYR A 230 -4.46 14.36 -17.50
N GLN A 231 -4.02 13.89 -18.67
CA GLN A 231 -3.29 14.72 -19.61
C GLN A 231 -4.13 15.90 -20.11
N THR A 232 -5.39 15.66 -20.49
CA THR A 232 -6.30 16.74 -20.89
C THR A 232 -6.58 17.69 -19.73
N ALA A 233 -6.68 17.17 -18.50
CA ALA A 233 -6.83 18.01 -17.30
C ALA A 233 -5.61 18.92 -17.08
N ILE A 234 -4.39 18.40 -17.20
CA ILE A 234 -3.14 19.15 -17.07
C ILE A 234 -3.12 20.32 -18.06
N ASP A 235 -3.33 20.02 -19.34
CA ASP A 235 -3.33 21.02 -20.41
C ASP A 235 -4.41 22.09 -20.17
N SER A 236 -5.60 21.67 -19.73
CA SER A 236 -6.72 22.57 -19.46
C SER A 236 -6.46 23.47 -18.24
N PHE A 237 -5.79 22.98 -17.20
CA PHE A 237 -5.40 23.82 -16.06
C PHE A 237 -4.31 24.83 -16.44
N ASP A 238 -3.37 24.47 -17.32
CA ASP A 238 -2.39 25.42 -17.85
C ASP A 238 -3.06 26.54 -18.65
N ASP A 239 -4.06 26.22 -19.47
CA ASP A 239 -4.85 27.22 -20.19
C ASP A 239 -5.60 28.18 -19.25
N VAL A 240 -6.14 27.66 -18.13
CA VAL A 240 -6.77 28.50 -17.09
C VAL A 240 -5.75 29.45 -16.47
N LEU A 241 -4.58 28.93 -16.06
CA LEU A 241 -3.53 29.73 -15.43
C LEU A 241 -3.01 30.82 -16.36
N MET A 242 -2.78 30.49 -17.64
CA MET A 242 -2.39 31.45 -18.66
C MET A 242 -3.47 32.52 -18.87
N SER A 243 -4.75 32.14 -18.91
CA SER A 243 -5.86 33.07 -19.10
C SER A 243 -6.02 34.05 -17.94
N LEU A 244 -5.76 33.59 -16.70
CA LEU A 244 -5.76 34.44 -15.50
C LEU A 244 -4.66 35.51 -15.51
N GLU A 245 -3.54 35.29 -16.22
CA GLU A 245 -2.48 36.30 -16.37
C GLU A 245 -2.81 37.35 -17.44
N MET A 246 -3.64 37.00 -18.42
CA MET A 246 -3.97 37.87 -19.55
C MET A 246 -5.19 38.76 -19.31
N VAL A 247 -6.01 38.42 -18.32
CA VAL A 247 -7.30 39.07 -18.07
C VAL A 247 -7.26 39.89 -16.78
N ASP A 248 -7.79 41.11 -16.83
CA ASP A 248 -8.09 41.91 -15.64
C ASP A 248 -9.29 41.30 -14.89
N PHE A 249 -8.97 40.49 -13.88
CA PHE A 249 -9.91 39.72 -13.09
C PHE A 249 -9.85 40.21 -11.63
N PRO A 250 -10.98 40.30 -10.91
CA PRO A 250 -10.96 40.69 -9.50
C PRO A 250 -10.01 39.80 -8.71
N GLU A 251 -9.07 40.40 -7.98
CA GLU A 251 -7.93 39.72 -7.37
C GLU A 251 -8.32 38.51 -6.52
N GLU A 252 -9.34 38.66 -5.64
CA GLU A 252 -9.85 37.57 -4.81
C GLU A 252 -10.33 36.37 -5.65
N ARG A 253 -11.04 36.63 -6.75
CA ARG A 253 -11.56 35.58 -7.63
C ARG A 253 -10.43 34.97 -8.47
N ALA A 254 -9.44 35.77 -8.85
CA ALA A 254 -8.26 35.31 -9.58
C ALA A 254 -7.41 34.38 -8.71
N ASN A 255 -7.22 34.74 -7.44
CA ASN A 255 -6.50 33.93 -6.46
C ASN A 255 -7.20 32.59 -6.24
N PHE A 256 -8.54 32.59 -6.09
CA PHE A 256 -9.31 31.34 -6.00
C PHE A 256 -9.07 30.40 -7.20
N PHE A 257 -9.25 30.89 -8.44
CA PHE A 257 -9.05 30.04 -9.62
C PHE A 257 -7.60 29.61 -9.78
N ARG A 258 -6.64 30.50 -9.50
CA ARG A 258 -5.20 30.22 -9.61
C ARG A 258 -4.79 29.12 -8.65
N ASP A 259 -5.17 29.24 -7.38
CA ASP A 259 -4.78 28.30 -6.33
C ASP A 259 -5.45 26.94 -6.55
N ASN A 260 -6.73 26.93 -6.95
CA ASN A 260 -7.40 25.68 -7.30
C ASN A 260 -6.78 25.02 -8.53
N ALA A 261 -6.58 25.76 -9.64
CA ALA A 261 -6.03 25.21 -10.86
C ALA A 261 -4.62 24.64 -10.64
N ARG A 262 -3.78 25.34 -9.85
CA ARG A 262 -2.47 24.85 -9.40
C ARG A 262 -2.61 23.53 -8.63
N TYR A 263 -3.39 23.52 -7.56
CA TYR A 263 -3.58 22.32 -6.74
C TYR A 263 -4.10 21.13 -7.56
N SER A 264 -5.13 21.36 -8.37
CA SER A 264 -5.74 20.34 -9.22
C SER A 264 -4.81 19.85 -10.32
N LYS A 265 -3.95 20.72 -10.88
CA LYS A 265 -2.87 20.32 -11.80
C LYS A 265 -1.85 19.41 -11.10
N ALA A 266 -1.43 19.70 -9.86
CA ALA A 266 -0.54 18.81 -9.11
C ALA A 266 -1.17 17.41 -8.90
N LEU A 267 -2.48 17.35 -8.63
CA LEU A 267 -3.20 16.08 -8.54
C LEU A 267 -3.24 15.35 -9.89
N ALA A 268 -3.51 16.05 -10.99
CA ALA A 268 -3.53 15.48 -12.33
C ALA A 268 -2.16 14.91 -12.73
N LEU A 269 -1.08 15.67 -12.49
CA LEU A 269 0.30 15.24 -12.71
C LEU A 269 0.66 14.00 -11.88
N LEU A 270 0.22 13.96 -10.62
CA LEU A 270 0.41 12.79 -9.78
C LEU A 270 -0.30 11.57 -10.36
N ALA A 271 -1.56 11.71 -10.77
CA ALA A 271 -2.37 10.63 -11.32
C ALA A 271 -1.87 10.10 -12.67
N ASP A 272 -1.32 10.97 -13.52
CA ASP A 272 -0.77 10.62 -14.83
C ASP A 272 0.56 9.82 -14.72
N GLY A 273 1.07 9.61 -13.51
CA GLY A 273 2.40 9.03 -13.29
C GLY A 273 3.53 10.00 -13.66
N GLY A 274 3.24 11.31 -13.64
CA GLY A 274 4.18 12.38 -13.91
C GLY A 274 5.34 12.44 -12.93
N ASP A 275 6.32 13.30 -13.24
CA ASP A 275 7.51 13.45 -12.41
C ASP A 275 7.13 13.97 -11.01
N THR A 276 7.38 13.15 -9.99
CA THR A 276 7.16 13.53 -8.60
C THR A 276 7.93 14.79 -8.19
N VAL A 277 8.98 15.18 -8.91
CA VAL A 277 9.69 16.45 -8.71
C VAL A 277 8.80 17.63 -9.09
N GLU A 278 8.16 17.61 -10.26
CA GLU A 278 7.28 18.69 -10.72
C GLU A 278 6.08 18.86 -9.80
N VAL A 279 5.46 17.74 -9.37
CA VAL A 279 4.36 17.76 -8.39
C VAL A 279 4.81 18.46 -7.10
N LYS A 280 5.99 18.11 -6.57
CA LYS A 280 6.52 18.71 -5.34
C LYS A 280 6.83 20.19 -5.50
N GLU A 281 7.41 20.59 -6.63
CA GLU A 281 7.71 22.00 -6.91
C GLU A 281 6.42 22.83 -6.95
N LEU A 282 5.38 22.33 -7.61
CA LEU A 282 4.09 23.01 -7.68
C LEU A 282 3.44 23.13 -6.29
N LEU A 283 3.44 22.06 -5.49
CA LEU A 283 2.91 22.11 -4.12
C LEU A 283 3.70 23.07 -3.22
N LEU A 284 5.03 23.08 -3.32
CA LEU A 284 5.87 24.00 -2.57
C LEU A 284 5.63 25.46 -2.98
N ASP A 285 5.49 25.75 -4.27
CA ASP A 285 5.12 27.09 -4.75
C ASP A 285 3.77 27.52 -4.17
N LEU A 286 2.76 26.65 -4.21
CA LEU A 286 1.43 26.92 -3.68
C LEU A 286 1.46 27.19 -2.17
N ILE A 287 2.16 26.37 -1.37
CA ILE A 287 2.33 26.57 0.08
C ILE A 287 2.93 27.95 0.41
N ASN A 288 3.87 28.41 -0.42
CA ASN A 288 4.59 29.66 -0.19
C ASN A 288 3.83 30.90 -0.69
N THR A 289 2.93 30.74 -1.66
CA THR A 289 2.33 31.88 -2.39
C THR A 289 0.85 32.07 -2.14
N THR A 290 0.09 31.02 -1.79
CA THR A 290 -1.35 31.13 -1.54
C THR A 290 -1.64 31.93 -0.27
N GLU A 291 -2.66 32.79 -0.31
CA GLU A 291 -3.22 33.43 0.89
C GLU A 291 -4.35 32.60 1.50
N ASP A 292 -4.82 31.55 0.81
CA ASP A 292 -5.90 30.67 1.26
C ASP A 292 -5.34 29.52 2.12
N ASP A 293 -5.67 29.55 3.41
CA ASP A 293 -5.29 28.52 4.38
C ASP A 293 -5.74 27.11 3.95
N PHE A 294 -6.82 26.99 3.19
CA PHE A 294 -7.32 25.72 2.71
C PHE A 294 -6.34 25.06 1.73
N TYR A 295 -5.92 25.77 0.66
CA TYR A 295 -5.01 25.22 -0.34
C TYR A 295 -3.60 25.02 0.22
N ARG A 296 -3.16 25.90 1.13
CA ARG A 296 -1.91 25.73 1.87
C ARG A 296 -1.90 24.41 2.64
N SER A 297 -2.89 24.21 3.50
CA SER A 297 -3.01 23.01 4.34
C SER A 297 -3.14 21.74 3.50
N LYS A 298 -3.93 21.78 2.42
CA LYS A 298 -4.09 20.63 1.52
C LYS A 298 -2.82 20.28 0.76
N SER A 299 -2.02 21.27 0.41
CA SER A 299 -0.73 21.06 -0.25
C SER A 299 0.31 20.49 0.71
N GLU A 300 0.35 20.98 1.95
CA GLU A 300 1.20 20.43 3.02
C GLU A 300 0.86 18.96 3.29
N GLU A 301 -0.43 18.64 3.46
CA GLU A 301 -0.92 17.27 3.69
C GLU A 301 -0.53 16.33 2.54
N LEU A 302 -0.72 16.75 1.29
CA LEU A 302 -0.37 15.96 0.13
C LEU A 302 1.14 15.78 0.00
N LEU A 303 1.93 16.83 0.21
CA LEU A 303 3.38 16.79 0.15
C LEU A 303 3.97 15.86 1.23
N GLU A 304 3.39 15.86 2.44
CA GLU A 304 3.74 14.90 3.48
C GLU A 304 3.49 13.46 3.03
N LYS A 305 2.33 13.18 2.44
CA LYS A 305 1.98 11.84 1.93
C LYS A 305 2.91 11.40 0.80
N ILE A 306 3.21 12.25 -0.17
CA ILE A 306 4.14 11.94 -1.28
C ILE A 306 5.57 11.69 -0.74
N ASN A 307 6.00 12.40 0.31
CA ASN A 307 7.31 12.19 0.91
C ASN A 307 7.38 10.98 1.85
N SER A 308 6.24 10.42 2.23
CA SER A 308 6.16 9.30 3.16
C SER A 308 6.82 8.04 2.60
N PHE A 309 7.24 7.18 3.52
CA PHE A 309 7.75 5.85 3.20
C PHE A 309 6.75 5.03 2.37
N TRP A 310 5.46 5.12 2.68
CA TRP A 310 4.40 4.38 2.01
C TRP A 310 4.23 4.75 0.53
N PHE A 311 4.35 6.03 0.18
CA PHE A 311 4.30 6.45 -1.22
C PHE A 311 5.46 5.86 -2.04
N LYS A 312 6.66 5.75 -1.45
CA LYS A 312 7.85 5.18 -2.13
C LYS A 312 7.76 3.66 -2.31
N LEU A 313 6.94 2.99 -1.52
CA LEU A 313 6.73 1.54 -1.59
C LEU A 313 5.68 1.11 -2.61
N GLY A 314 4.67 1.95 -2.85
CA GLY A 314 3.55 1.69 -3.75
C GLY A 314 3.99 1.76 -5.20
#